data_AF-A0A815FCY9-F1
#
_entry.id   AF-A0A815FCY9-F1
#
_cell.length_a   1.000
_cell.length_b   1.000
_cell.length_c   1.000
_cell.angle_alpha   90.00
_cell.angle_beta   90.00
_cell.angle_gamma   90.00
#
_symmetry.space_group_name_H-M   'P 1'
#
loop_
_entity.id
_entity.type
_entity.pdbx_description
1 polymer ?
#
loop_
_entity_poly.entity_id
_entity_poly.type
_entity_poly.pdbx_seq_one_letter_code
_entity_poly.pdbx_strand_id
1 'polypeptide(L)'
;IEIVSNWRLNHIIASELNPLKYCLPAVTLRFAQLARNYQIVFCYSIIETNNRYSLPESSFTTNSHYNDNSPIIPSDILYSYFPFDPYVLKRSSIFIRSIYNDYRDENDDITTKDLEDHSEQNIDDCDDILTSMMMSTTPCSFD
;
A
#
# COMPACT_ATOMS: atom_id res chain seq x y z
N ILE A 1 15.43 15.99 -10.27
CA ILE A 1 15.79 15.82 -8.83
C ILE A 1 15.63 17.13 -8.06
N GLU A 2 16.17 18.26 -8.53
CA GLU A 2 16.10 19.56 -7.84
C GLU A 2 14.66 20.08 -7.58
N ILE A 3 13.70 19.78 -8.47
CA ILE A 3 12.28 20.11 -8.26
C ILE A 3 11.67 19.28 -7.12
N VAL A 4 12.07 18.01 -7.00
CA VAL A 4 11.53 17.05 -6.03
C VAL A 4 12.02 17.36 -4.62
N SER A 5 13.27 17.83 -4.47
CA SER A 5 13.81 18.27 -3.18
C SER A 5 13.01 19.43 -2.58
N ASN A 6 12.38 20.28 -3.41
CA ASN A 6 11.57 21.40 -2.94
C ASN A 6 10.22 20.98 -2.35
N TRP A 7 9.80 19.71 -2.52
CA TRP A 7 8.50 19.23 -2.01
C TRP A 7 8.48 18.99 -0.50
N ARG A 8 9.64 19.04 0.18
CA ARG A 8 9.77 18.83 1.63
C ARG A 8 9.09 17.55 2.13
N LEU A 9 9.13 16.48 1.34
CA LEU A 9 8.45 15.22 1.61
C LEU A 9 8.80 14.63 2.99
N ASN A 10 10.06 14.72 3.41
CA ASN A 10 10.52 14.32 4.75
C ASN A 10 9.70 14.97 5.88
N HIS A 11 9.36 16.26 5.75
CA HIS A 11 8.54 16.95 6.75
C HIS A 11 7.08 16.49 6.71
N ILE A 12 6.56 16.19 5.51
CA ILE A 12 5.17 15.77 5.33
C ILE A 12 4.95 14.39 5.95
N ILE A 13 5.83 13.42 5.66
CA ILE A 13 5.69 12.05 6.15
C ILE A 13 5.92 11.92 7.66
N ALA A 14 6.73 12.82 8.25
CA ALA A 14 7.03 12.85 9.68
C ALA A 14 6.12 13.83 10.45
N SER A 15 5.18 14.48 9.77
CA SER A 15 4.21 15.39 10.38
C SER A 15 3.28 14.64 11.35
N GLU A 16 2.73 15.35 12.33
CA GLU A 16 1.71 14.86 13.25
C GLU A 16 0.46 14.30 12.54
N LEU A 17 0.17 14.81 11.33
CA LEU A 17 -0.94 14.31 10.50
C LEU A 17 -0.71 12.88 9.98
N ASN A 18 0.55 12.42 9.94
CA ASN A 18 0.96 11.05 9.60
C ASN A 18 0.18 10.43 8.41
N PRO A 19 0.31 10.99 7.20
CA PRO A 19 -0.48 10.55 6.06
C PRO A 19 -0.27 9.07 5.72
N LEU A 20 0.93 8.53 5.97
CA LEU A 20 1.26 7.12 5.72
C LEU A 20 0.44 6.13 6.59
N LYS A 21 -0.16 6.60 7.68
CA LYS A 21 -1.05 5.78 8.53
C LYS A 21 -2.45 5.63 7.95
N TYR A 22 -2.93 6.64 7.23
CA TYR A 22 -4.33 6.74 6.81
C TYR A 22 -4.53 6.50 5.30
N CYS A 23 -3.46 6.57 4.51
CA CYS A 23 -3.47 6.14 3.12
C CYS A 23 -3.67 4.63 2.99
N LEU A 24 -4.31 4.21 1.88
CA LEU A 24 -4.52 2.80 1.56
C LEU A 24 -3.17 2.04 1.60
N PRO A 25 -3.06 0.89 2.31
CA PRO A 25 -1.78 0.20 2.50
C PRO A 25 -1.02 -0.10 1.20
N ALA A 26 -1.73 -0.54 0.16
CA ALA A 26 -1.14 -0.79 -1.15
C ALA A 26 -0.50 0.48 -1.76
N VAL A 27 -1.16 1.63 -1.63
CA VAL A 27 -0.63 2.93 -2.12
C VAL A 27 0.58 3.36 -1.28
N THR A 28 0.50 3.23 0.05
CA THR A 28 1.59 3.56 0.97
C THR A 28 2.85 2.75 0.67
N LEU A 29 2.69 1.44 0.43
CA LEU A 29 3.82 0.56 0.14
C LEU A 29 4.43 0.87 -1.23
N ARG A 30 3.62 1.07 -2.27
CA ARG A 30 4.12 1.45 -3.59
C ARG A 30 4.82 2.80 -3.57
N PHE A 31 4.28 3.77 -2.84
CA PHE A 31 4.96 5.04 -2.60
C PHE A 31 6.34 4.84 -1.94
N ALA A 32 6.43 4.02 -0.89
CA ALA A 32 7.69 3.76 -0.19
C ALA A 32 8.74 3.09 -1.09
N GLN A 33 8.32 2.13 -1.92
CA GLN A 33 9.18 1.47 -2.91
C GLN A 33 9.73 2.49 -3.91
N LEU A 34 8.86 3.26 -4.56
CA LEU A 34 9.27 4.26 -5.55
C LEU A 34 10.15 5.35 -4.91
N ALA A 35 9.77 5.85 -3.74
CA ALA A 35 10.52 6.89 -3.04
C ALA A 35 11.93 6.42 -2.66
N ARG A 36 12.10 5.14 -2.30
CA ARG A 36 13.42 4.53 -2.06
C ARG A 36 14.22 4.38 -3.36
N ASN A 37 13.61 3.82 -4.41
CA ASN A 37 14.27 3.57 -5.68
C ASN A 37 14.83 4.86 -6.30
N TYR A 38 14.06 5.94 -6.20
CA TYR A 38 14.46 7.26 -6.71
C TYR A 38 15.19 8.12 -5.67
N GLN A 39 15.51 7.57 -4.49
CA GLN A 39 16.20 8.27 -3.40
C GLN A 39 15.55 9.60 -2.99
N ILE A 40 14.22 9.66 -3.07
CA ILE A 40 13.42 10.85 -2.73
C ILE A 40 13.24 10.93 -1.21
N VAL A 41 12.80 9.83 -0.59
CA VAL A 41 12.62 9.73 0.85
C VAL A 41 12.61 8.27 1.31
N PHE A 42 13.13 8.02 2.51
CA PHE A 42 13.11 6.71 3.16
C PHE A 42 12.06 6.73 4.28
N CYS A 43 10.93 6.04 4.08
CA CYS A 43 9.79 6.08 4.99
C CYS A 43 9.38 4.73 5.59
N TYR A 44 10.15 3.66 5.32
CA TYR A 44 9.83 2.31 5.82
C TYR A 44 9.77 2.23 7.35
N SER A 45 10.66 2.90 8.07
CA SER A 45 10.64 2.93 9.53
C SER A 45 9.39 3.60 10.11
N ILE A 46 8.86 4.63 9.43
CA ILE A 46 7.61 5.30 9.81
C ILE A 46 6.44 4.36 9.56
N ILE A 47 6.40 3.67 8.42
CA ILE A 47 5.36 2.70 8.08
C ILE A 47 5.35 1.53 9.07
N GLU A 48 6.52 0.97 9.38
CA GLU A 48 6.66 -0.10 10.38
C GLU A 48 6.15 0.33 11.76
N THR A 49 6.48 1.56 12.16
CA THR A 49 6.01 2.16 13.41
C THR A 49 4.49 2.35 13.41
N ASN A 50 3.91 2.83 12.30
CA ASN A 50 2.46 2.96 12.15
C ASN A 50 1.75 1.62 12.29
N ASN A 51 2.31 0.56 11.69
CA ASN A 51 1.76 -0.79 11.77
C ASN A 51 1.80 -1.32 13.20
N ARG A 52 2.90 -1.12 13.94
CA ARG A 52 2.98 -1.51 15.36
C ARG A 52 1.91 -0.86 16.23
N TYR A 53 1.63 0.42 16.01
CA TYR A 53 0.58 1.13 16.76
C TYR A 53 -0.84 0.83 16.29
N SER A 54 -1.00 0.21 15.12
CA SER A 54 -2.29 -0.22 14.59
C SER A 54 -2.65 -1.67 14.96
N LEU A 55 -1.70 -2.44 15.46
CA LEU A 55 -1.96 -3.75 16.05
C LEU A 55 -2.69 -3.51 17.39
N PRO A 56 -3.84 -4.13 17.63
CA PRO A 56 -4.48 -4.06 18.94
C PRO A 56 -3.56 -4.76 19.92
N GLU A 57 -2.84 -4.00 20.74
CA GLU A 57 -2.29 -4.50 21.99
C GLU A 57 -3.49 -4.91 22.84
N SER A 58 -3.91 -6.19 22.71
CA SER A 58 -4.76 -6.90 23.64
C SER A 58 -5.85 -6.06 24.33
N SER A 59 -6.73 -5.42 23.57
CA SER A 59 -7.95 -4.83 24.14
C SER A 59 -8.97 -5.93 24.44
N PHE A 60 -8.66 -6.76 25.43
CA PHE A 60 -9.67 -7.19 26.38
C PHE A 60 -10.28 -5.90 26.97
N THR A 61 -11.61 -5.79 26.95
CA THR A 61 -12.40 -4.58 27.25
C THR A 61 -12.45 -3.64 26.02
N THR A 62 -13.58 -3.39 25.37
CA THR A 62 -14.96 -3.28 25.84
C THR A 62 -15.94 -3.75 24.77
N ASN A 63 -17.06 -4.30 25.25
CA ASN A 63 -18.24 -4.75 24.53
C ASN A 63 -18.59 -3.96 23.24
N SER A 64 -18.41 -4.57 22.07
CA SER A 64 -19.24 -4.24 20.91
C SER A 64 -19.85 -5.52 20.37
N HIS A 65 -21.12 -5.68 20.72
CA HIS A 65 -21.99 -6.77 20.33
C HIS A 65 -22.51 -6.46 18.92
N TYR A 66 -21.69 -6.64 17.89
CA TYR A 66 -22.16 -6.59 16.50
C TYR A 66 -21.68 -7.83 15.77
N ASN A 67 -22.63 -8.76 15.62
CA ASN A 67 -22.48 -10.05 14.99
C ASN A 67 -22.59 -9.91 13.47
N ASP A 68 -21.76 -9.06 12.87
CA ASP A 68 -21.73 -8.82 11.42
C ASP A 68 -20.31 -9.11 10.93
N ASN A 69 -20.17 -10.13 10.09
CA ASN A 69 -18.90 -10.58 9.50
C ASN A 69 -18.40 -9.63 8.41
N SER A 70 -18.68 -8.33 8.53
CA SER A 70 -18.14 -7.32 7.63
C SER A 70 -16.70 -7.02 8.04
N PRO A 71 -15.72 -7.09 7.13
CA PRO A 71 -14.36 -6.64 7.44
C PRO A 71 -14.45 -5.18 7.84
N ILE A 72 -14.17 -4.90 9.10
CA ILE A 72 -14.13 -3.55 9.67
C ILE A 72 -12.96 -2.85 8.99
N ILE A 73 -13.18 -2.20 7.85
CA ILE A 73 -12.25 -1.20 7.37
C ILE A 73 -12.32 -0.09 8.43
N PRO A 74 -11.23 0.22 9.15
CA PRO A 74 -11.22 1.34 10.08
C PRO A 74 -11.74 2.56 9.33
N SER A 75 -12.71 3.27 9.89
CA SER A 75 -13.33 4.49 9.33
C SER A 75 -12.33 5.56 8.90
N ASP A 76 -11.08 5.40 9.33
CA ASP A 76 -9.99 6.34 9.21
C ASP A 76 -9.10 6.06 7.97
N ILE A 77 -9.26 4.92 7.29
CA ILE A 77 -8.54 4.63 6.04
C ILE A 77 -9.23 5.31 4.85
N LEU A 78 -8.46 5.98 4.00
CA LEU A 78 -8.96 6.59 2.77
C LEU A 78 -9.60 5.56 1.82
N TYR A 79 -10.69 5.97 1.16
CA TYR A 79 -11.46 5.13 0.24
C TYR A 79 -10.61 4.55 -0.90
N SER A 80 -10.82 3.27 -1.20
CA SER A 80 -10.18 2.53 -2.30
C SER A 80 -10.87 2.72 -3.66
N TYR A 81 -11.41 3.92 -3.93
CA TYR A 81 -12.04 4.22 -5.22
C TYR A 81 -11.16 5.16 -6.05
N PHE A 82 -10.63 4.65 -7.16
CA PHE A 82 -9.86 5.44 -8.12
C PHE A 82 -10.70 5.65 -9.40
N PRO A 83 -11.13 6.89 -9.69
CA PRO A 83 -11.98 7.18 -10.85
C PRO A 83 -11.41 6.80 -12.21
N PHE A 84 -10.08 6.59 -12.26
CA PHE A 84 -9.33 6.25 -13.46
C PHE A 84 -8.67 4.88 -13.36
N ASP A 85 -9.26 3.95 -12.62
CA ASP A 85 -8.92 2.54 -12.74
C ASP A 85 -9.15 2.03 -14.16
N PRO A 86 -8.50 0.91 -14.56
CA PRO A 86 -8.56 0.40 -15.93
C PRO A 86 -9.98 0.30 -16.48
N TYR A 87 -10.17 0.86 -17.67
CA TYR A 87 -11.48 0.88 -18.31
C TYR A 87 -11.86 -0.50 -18.88
N VAL A 88 -12.78 -1.19 -18.20
CA VAL A 88 -13.12 -2.60 -18.49
C VAL A 88 -14.08 -2.84 -19.66
N LEU A 89 -14.79 -1.81 -20.14
CA LEU A 89 -15.83 -1.98 -21.17
C LEU A 89 -15.22 -2.14 -22.57
N LYS A 90 -15.21 -3.39 -23.06
CA LYS A 90 -14.56 -3.79 -24.32
C LYS A 90 -15.00 -3.01 -25.57
N ARG A 91 -16.28 -2.64 -25.68
CA ARG A 91 -16.82 -1.98 -26.87
C ARG A 91 -16.45 -0.50 -26.95
N SER A 92 -16.42 0.18 -25.82
CA SER A 92 -16.15 1.61 -25.71
C SER A 92 -14.69 1.91 -25.32
N SER A 93 -13.89 0.88 -24.99
CA SER A 93 -12.47 1.05 -24.63
C SER A 93 -11.66 1.70 -25.74
N ILE A 94 -12.08 1.54 -27.00
CA ILE A 94 -11.46 2.17 -28.17
C ILE A 94 -11.36 3.71 -28.06
N PHE A 95 -12.26 4.35 -27.31
CA PHE A 95 -12.27 5.80 -27.14
C PHE A 95 -11.33 6.29 -26.03
N ILE A 96 -10.96 5.42 -25.10
CA ILE A 96 -10.17 5.75 -23.91
C ILE A 96 -8.72 5.23 -24.02
N ARG A 97 -8.52 4.11 -24.71
CA ARG A 97 -7.22 3.39 -24.76
C ARG A 97 -6.04 4.24 -25.22
N SER A 98 -6.24 5.21 -26.13
CA SER A 98 -5.15 6.07 -26.62
C SER A 98 -4.70 7.14 -25.62
N ILE A 99 -5.54 7.48 -24.65
CA ILE A 99 -5.29 8.52 -23.64
C ILE A 99 -5.12 7.94 -22.24
N TYR A 100 -5.37 6.64 -22.06
CA TYR A 100 -5.21 5.95 -20.80
C TYR A 100 -3.74 5.64 -20.55
N ASN A 101 -3.24 6.02 -19.37
CA ASN A 101 -1.90 5.67 -18.94
C ASN A 101 -1.97 4.36 -18.15
N ASP A 102 -1.65 3.25 -18.80
CA ASP A 102 -1.56 1.95 -18.14
C ASP A 102 -0.47 1.99 -17.05
N TYR A 103 -0.78 1.41 -15.89
CA TYR A 103 0.21 1.19 -14.85
C TYR A 103 1.32 0.27 -15.38
N ARG A 104 2.59 0.66 -15.16
CA ARG A 104 3.77 -0.12 -15.52
C ARG A 104 4.58 -0.32 -14.24
N ASP A 105 4.88 -1.56 -13.88
CA ASP A 105 5.76 -1.82 -12.74
C ASP A 105 7.20 -1.59 -13.21
N GLU A 106 7.78 -0.43 -12.88
CA GLU A 106 9.14 -0.05 -13.27
C GLU A 106 10.23 -0.94 -12.59
N ASN A 107 9.81 -1.89 -11.74
CA ASN A 107 10.70 -2.83 -11.06
C ASN A 107 11.09 -4.05 -11.92
N ASP A 108 10.50 -4.28 -13.09
CA ASP A 108 10.88 -5.42 -13.94
C ASP A 108 12.29 -5.25 -14.57
N ASP A 109 12.83 -4.03 -14.65
CA ASP A 109 14.15 -3.74 -15.26
C ASP A 109 15.31 -3.53 -14.26
N ILE A 110 15.02 -3.39 -12.97
CA ILE A 110 16.05 -3.05 -11.94
C ILE A 110 16.32 -4.22 -10.98
N THR A 111 15.46 -5.24 -10.94
CA THR A 111 15.49 -6.26 -9.88
C THR A 111 16.22 -7.57 -10.25
N THR A 112 16.87 -7.67 -11.42
CA THR A 112 17.50 -8.93 -11.88
C THR A 112 19.04 -8.98 -11.81
N LYS A 113 19.72 -8.01 -11.19
CA LYS A 113 21.20 -8.07 -11.09
C LYS A 113 21.82 -8.02 -9.69
N ASP A 114 21.07 -7.65 -8.66
CA ASP A 114 21.63 -7.50 -7.30
C ASP A 114 20.97 -8.41 -6.25
N LEU A 115 20.19 -9.43 -6.66
CA LEU A 115 19.54 -10.39 -5.73
C LEU A 115 19.91 -11.86 -5.98
N GLU A 116 20.87 -12.18 -6.84
CA GLU A 116 21.25 -13.57 -7.14
C GLU A 116 22.43 -14.14 -6.33
N ASP A 117 22.93 -13.49 -5.27
CA ASP A 117 24.04 -14.07 -4.48
C ASP A 117 23.95 -13.93 -2.95
N HIS A 118 22.73 -13.97 -2.41
CA HIS A 118 22.51 -14.37 -1.01
C HIS A 118 21.15 -15.06 -0.86
N SER A 119 20.97 -16.17 -1.59
CA SER A 119 20.04 -17.21 -1.15
C SER A 119 20.53 -17.78 0.18
N GLU A 120 19.64 -17.84 1.17
CA GLU A 120 19.82 -18.35 2.54
C GLU A 120 20.13 -17.29 3.64
N GLN A 121 19.37 -16.20 3.70
CA GLN A 121 18.89 -15.71 5.01
C GLN A 121 17.40 -15.38 4.93
N ASN A 122 16.63 -16.13 5.72
CA ASN A 122 15.18 -16.09 5.87
C ASN A 122 14.60 -14.67 5.85
N ILE A 123 13.85 -14.34 4.79
CA ILE A 123 12.89 -13.23 4.76
C ILE A 123 11.50 -13.89 4.78
N ASP A 124 11.12 -14.42 5.94
CA ASP A 124 9.80 -15.04 6.17
C ASP A 124 8.75 -14.04 6.70
N ASP A 125 9.09 -12.75 6.88
CA ASP A 125 8.21 -11.80 7.60
C ASP A 125 7.59 -10.66 6.74
N CYS A 126 7.94 -10.51 5.46
CA CYS A 126 7.40 -9.42 4.62
C CYS A 126 6.33 -9.83 3.60
N ASP A 127 6.36 -11.08 3.13
CA ASP A 127 5.32 -11.61 2.24
C ASP A 127 4.03 -11.95 3.00
N ASP A 128 4.14 -12.24 4.30
CA ASP A 128 3.01 -12.42 5.20
C ASP A 128 2.19 -11.14 5.41
N ILE A 129 2.80 -9.95 5.35
CA ILE A 129 2.06 -8.68 5.48
C ILE A 129 1.21 -8.43 4.24
N LEU A 130 1.78 -8.62 3.05
CA LEU A 130 1.02 -8.49 1.80
C LEU A 130 -0.10 -9.53 1.75
N THR A 131 0.20 -10.78 2.13
CA THR A 131 -0.74 -11.92 2.12
C THR A 131 -1.85 -11.77 3.15
N SER A 132 -1.52 -11.33 4.35
CA SER A 132 -2.48 -11.02 5.42
C SER A 132 -3.45 -9.90 5.01
N MET A 133 -2.93 -8.83 4.39
CA MET A 133 -3.78 -7.72 3.95
C MET A 133 -4.70 -8.11 2.79
N MET A 134 -4.23 -8.89 1.81
CA MET A 134 -5.07 -9.31 0.68
C MET A 134 -6.10 -10.39 1.06
N MET A 135 -5.78 -11.31 1.97
CA MET A 135 -6.75 -12.32 2.45
C MET A 135 -7.91 -11.70 3.24
N SER A 136 -7.71 -10.56 3.90
CA SER A 136 -8.76 -9.84 4.64
C SER A 136 -9.83 -9.17 3.76
N THR A 137 -9.59 -9.06 2.45
CA THR A 137 -10.48 -8.38 1.49
C THR A 137 -11.23 -9.31 0.55
N THR A 138 -11.06 -10.63 0.69
CA THR A 138 -11.71 -11.61 -0.17
C THR A 138 -13.21 -11.67 0.15
N PRO A 139 -14.14 -11.34 -0.77
CA PRO A 139 -15.55 -11.61 -0.55
C PRO A 139 -15.73 -13.12 -0.54
N CYS A 140 -16.29 -13.67 0.53
CA CYS A 140 -16.70 -15.06 0.57
C CYS A 140 -17.70 -15.29 -0.57
N SER A 141 -17.36 -16.15 -1.53
CA SER A 141 -18.32 -16.63 -2.52
C SER A 141 -19.48 -17.30 -1.79
N PHE A 142 -20.70 -16.89 -2.10
CA PHE A 142 -21.92 -17.59 -1.67
C PHE A 142 -22.07 -18.86 -2.52
N ASP A 143 -22.07 -20.02 -1.85
CA ASP A 143 -22.76 -21.22 -2.32
C ASP A 143 -24.20 -21.23 -1.78
#